data_AF-A0A6C0LYV1-F1
#
_entry.id   AF-A0A6C0LYV1-F1
#
_cell.length_a   1.000
_cell.length_b   1.000
_cell.length_c   1.000
_cell.angle_alpha   90.00
_cell.angle_beta   90.00
_cell.angle_gamma   90.00
#
_symmetry.space_group_name_H-M   'P 1'
#
loop_
_entity.id
_entity.type
_entity.pdbx_description
1 polymer ?
#
loop_
_entity_poly.entity_id
_entity_poly.type
_entity_poly.pdbx_seq_one_letter_code
_entity_poly.pdbx_strand_id
1 'polypeptide(L)' 'MDLVSVVIPTFNRFKFVLNAIRSIKTQTYKNIEIIVVNNCSTDK' A
#
# COMPACT_ATOMS: atom_id res chain seq x y z
N MET A 1 2.48 13.10 -17.35
CA MET A 1 2.67 11.81 -16.67
C MET A 1 1.52 11.66 -15.70
N ASP A 2 0.72 10.61 -15.88
CA ASP A 2 -0.53 10.46 -15.17
C ASP A 2 -0.30 9.98 -13.73
N LEU A 3 -1.20 10.34 -12.82
CA LEU A 3 -1.15 9.81 -11.46
C LEU A 3 -1.53 8.33 -11.48
N VAL A 4 -0.74 7.48 -10.81
CA VAL A 4 -1.07 6.07 -10.61
C VAL A 4 -1.50 5.86 -9.17
N SER A 5 -2.71 5.36 -8.96
CA SER A 5 -3.25 5.03 -7.64
C SER A 5 -3.04 3.55 -7.33
N VAL A 6 -2.28 3.24 -6.29
CA VAL A 6 -2.09 1.86 -5.81
C VAL A 6 -3.00 1.62 -4.60
N VAL A 7 -4.04 0.82 -4.80
CA VAL A 7 -5.03 0.51 -3.76
C VAL A 7 -4.71 -0.84 -3.10
N ILE A 8 -4.55 -0.84 -1.78
CA ILE A 8 -4.16 -2.02 -0.98
C ILE A 8 -5.25 -2.33 0.05
N PRO A 9 -6.25 -3.17 -0.29
CA PRO A 9 -7.13 -3.74 0.70
C PRO A 9 -6.37 -4.74 1.58
N THR A 10 -6.59 -4.70 2.89
CA THR A 10 -5.88 -5.56 3.84
C THR A 10 -6.77 -5.98 5.00
N PHE A 11 -6.54 -7.20 5.50
CA PHE A 11 -7.14 -7.76 6.70
C PHE A 11 -6.15 -8.65 7.45
N ASN A 12 -5.76 -8.28 8.67
CA ASN A 12 -4.84 -9.05 9.53
C ASN A 12 -3.48 -9.38 8.88
N ARG A 13 -2.87 -8.40 8.20
CA ARG A 13 -1.61 -8.55 7.44
C ARG A 13 -0.65 -7.36 7.60
N PHE A 14 -0.60 -6.72 8.77
CA PHE A 14 0.16 -5.47 8.98
C PHE A 14 1.61 -5.52 8.45
N LYS A 15 2.37 -6.59 8.77
CA LYS A 15 3.76 -6.77 8.29
C LYS A 15 3.87 -6.78 6.76
N PHE A 16 2.92 -7.40 6.06
CA PHE A 16 2.94 -7.50 4.60
C PHE A 16 2.55 -6.18 3.94
N VAL A 17 1.61 -5.45 4.52
CA VAL A 17 1.24 -4.09 4.07
C VAL A 17 2.45 -3.16 4.14
N LEU A 18 3.23 -3.21 5.23
CA LEU A 18 4.46 -2.42 5.34
C LEU A 18 5.49 -2.78 4.26
N ASN A 19 5.64 -4.06 3.95
CA ASN A 19 6.53 -4.51 2.88
C ASN A 19 6.06 -4.03 1.50
N ALA A 20 4.75 -4.10 1.23
CA ALA A 20 4.15 -3.59 0.00
C ALA A 20 4.39 -2.08 -0.16
N ILE A 21 4.12 -1.29 0.88
CA ILE A 21 4.38 0.16 0.88
C ILE A 21 5.85 0.45 0.58
N ARG A 22 6.79 -0.25 1.23
CA ARG A 22 8.23 -0.07 0.97
C ARG A 22 8.59 -0.38 -0.49
N SER A 23 8.06 -1.46 -1.05
CA SER A 23 8.29 -1.85 -2.45
C SER A 23 7.73 -0.82 -3.45
N ILE A 24 6.56 -0.25 -3.16
CA ILE A 24 5.95 0.79 -4.00
C ILE A 24 6.77 2.09 -3.93
N LYS A 25 7.27 2.46 -2.75
CA LYS A 25 8.14 3.65 -2.60
C LYS A 25 9.46 3.54 -3.37
N THR A 26 9.93 2.32 -3.65
CA THR A 26 11.16 2.08 -4.42
C THR A 26 10.95 1.99 -5.93
N GLN A 27 9.71 2.15 -6.44
CA GLN A 27 9.45 2.11 -7.89
C GLN A 27 10.20 3.22 -8.64
N THR A 28 10.58 2.94 -9.88
CA THR A 28 11.21 3.92 -10.78
C THR A 28 10.23 5.01 -11.20
N TYR A 29 8.94 4.66 -11.35
CA TYR A 29 7.86 5.63 -11.53
C TYR A 29 7.54 6.36 -10.22
N LYS A 30 7.42 7.70 -10.26
CA LYS A 30 7.34 8.53 -9.04
C LYS A 30 5.98 9.17 -8.78
N ASN A 31 5.14 9.33 -9.80
CA ASN A 31 3.83 9.97 -9.65
C ASN A 31 2.78 8.96 -9.15
N ILE A 32 2.95 8.51 -7.90
CA ILE A 32 2.16 7.43 -7.28
C ILE A 32 1.50 7.94 -6.01
N GLU A 33 0.22 7.62 -5.82
CA GLU A 33 -0.45 7.65 -4.52
C GLU A 33 -0.70 6.23 -4.00
N ILE A 34 -0.66 6.04 -2.68
CA ILE A 34 -0.89 4.74 -2.04
C ILE A 34 -2.09 4.86 -1.12
N ILE A 35 -3.12 4.06 -1.37
CA ILE A 35 -4.37 4.04 -0.61
C ILE A 35 -4.48 2.69 0.09
N VAL A 36 -4.37 2.66 1.42
CA VAL A 36 -4.54 1.43 2.21
C VAL A 36 -5.94 1.37 2.78
N VAL A 37 -6.67 0.31 2.45
CA VAL A 37 -8.04 0.07 2.94
C VAL A 37 -7.99 -1.04 3.98
N ASN A 38 -8.04 -0.66 5.26
CA ASN A 38 -8.10 -1.61 6.36
C ASN A 38 -9.52 -2.15 6.54
N ASN A 39 -9.71 -3.45 6.35
CA ASN A 39 -11.01 -4.12 6.48
C ASN A 39 -11.28 -4.60 7.92
N CYS A 40 -11.29 -3.68 8.88
CA CYS A 40 -11.51 -4.00 10.31
C CYS A 40 -10.52 -5.03 10.88
N SER A 41 -9.23 -4.93 10.52
CA SER A 41 -8.21 -5.79 11.11
C SER A 41 -8.14 -5.65 12.63
N THR A 42 -7.81 -6.74 13.30
CA THR A 42 -7.64 -6.85 14.75
C THR A 42 -6.20 -7.13 15.16
N ASP A 43 -5.30 -7.34 14.19
CA ASP A 43 -3.86 -7.45 14.44
C ASP A 43 -3.26 -6.10 14.85
N LYS A 44 -2.15 -6.15 15.59
CA LYS A 44 -1.40 -5.00 16.08
C LYS A 44 -0.08 -4.86 15.35
#